data_AF-A0A9P6ASU1-F1
#
_entry.id   AF-A0A9P6ASU1-F1
#
_cell.length_a   1.000
_cell.length_b   1.000
_cell.length_c   1.000
_cell.angle_alpha   90.00
_cell.angle_beta   90.00
_cell.angle_gamma   90.00
#
_symmetry.space_group_name_H-M   'P 1'
#
loop_
_entity.id
_entity.type
_entity.pdbx_description
1 polymer ?
#
loop_
_entity_poly.entity_id
_entity_poly.type
_entity_poly.pdbx_seq_one_letter_code
_entity_poly.pdbx_strand_id
1 'polypeptide(L)'
;MAQALGSDVPFTMIAASEVFSLSLSKAEALTQAFRRSIGVRIKEETEIIEGEVATKTGKLTIKTTDMEAVYDLGHKMIDALKKRRLLRGTRNCSDGEIQKHKEVVHTVSLHEIDVINSRTQGFLALFAGEVGEWKEEGKRKLSLVLFIDEVHMLDIECFSFLNRALEVELAPIVITASNRGMARIRGTNFRSPHGLPVDLLDRVLIISTRPYEPEDIEQIIKIRCQEEDVNLTEGSLAVLTSMASQTTLRYALNLISCADIVAKKRKADAVDVDDLRRCYTYFLDEKRSVQWLKEQQGTMIFDEEAPPQDVQMQI
;
A
#
# COMPACT_ATOMS: atom_id res chain seq x y z
N MET A 1 0.24 -9.09 7.00
CA MET A 1 1.66 -9.15 7.40
C MET A 1 2.24 -7.77 7.67
N ALA A 2 2.15 -6.82 6.74
CA ALA A 2 2.68 -5.46 6.92
C ALA A 2 2.23 -4.77 8.23
N GLN A 3 0.92 -4.75 8.52
CA GLN A 3 0.39 -4.15 9.76
C GLN A 3 0.80 -4.88 11.05
N ALA A 4 1.12 -6.18 10.97
CA ALA A 4 1.55 -6.98 12.12
C ALA A 4 3.02 -6.73 12.50
N LEU A 5 3.82 -6.13 11.62
CA LEU A 5 5.21 -5.78 11.87
C LEU A 5 5.37 -4.51 12.73
N GLY A 6 4.28 -3.75 12.93
CA GLY A 6 4.27 -2.49 13.68
C GLY A 6 4.40 -1.25 12.78
N SER A 7 3.96 -0.08 13.28
CA SER A 7 3.97 1.20 12.55
C SER A 7 5.37 1.70 12.20
N ASP A 8 6.37 1.27 12.94
CA ASP A 8 7.74 1.80 12.86
C ASP A 8 8.62 1.01 11.89
N VAL A 9 8.00 0.10 11.13
CA VAL A 9 8.63 -0.81 10.19
C VAL A 9 8.32 -0.36 8.75
N PRO A 10 9.31 0.15 7.99
CA PRO A 10 9.19 0.37 6.55
C PRO A 10 8.65 -0.87 5.81
N PHE A 11 7.51 -0.69 5.14
CA PHE A 11 6.95 -1.65 4.21
C PHE A 11 6.87 -0.97 2.85
N THR A 12 7.55 -1.53 1.85
CA THR A 12 7.49 -1.00 0.48
C THR A 12 6.72 -1.97 -0.40
N MET A 13 5.69 -1.46 -1.06
CA MET A 13 4.95 -2.16 -2.11
C MET A 13 5.26 -1.50 -3.45
N ILE A 14 5.57 -2.31 -4.46
CA ILE A 14 5.69 -1.89 -5.86
C ILE A 14 4.91 -2.86 -6.75
N ALA A 15 4.35 -2.35 -7.84
CA ALA A 15 3.88 -3.22 -8.92
C ALA A 15 5.03 -3.52 -9.87
N ALA A 16 5.15 -4.75 -10.36
CA ALA A 16 6.21 -5.13 -11.30
C ALA A 16 6.21 -4.28 -12.59
N SER A 17 5.05 -3.77 -13.00
CA SER A 17 4.92 -2.86 -14.14
C SER A 17 5.56 -1.48 -13.90
N GLU A 18 5.65 -1.01 -12.66
CA GLU A 18 6.23 0.30 -12.31
C GLU A 18 7.75 0.35 -12.55
N VAL A 19 8.41 -0.81 -12.59
CA VAL A 19 9.84 -0.92 -12.89
C VAL A 19 10.16 -0.47 -14.32
N PHE A 20 9.18 -0.56 -15.23
CA PHE A 20 9.31 -0.15 -16.61
C PHE A 20 8.91 1.32 -16.76
N SER A 21 9.88 2.22 -16.66
CA SER A 21 9.67 3.67 -16.81
C SER A 21 10.61 4.26 -17.86
N LEU A 22 10.22 5.38 -18.47
CA LEU A 22 11.11 6.15 -19.37
C LEU A 22 12.12 7.00 -18.60
N SER A 23 11.79 7.38 -17.36
CA SER A 23 12.58 8.29 -16.54
C SER A 23 13.75 7.62 -15.83
N LEU A 24 13.59 6.35 -15.45
CA LEU A 24 14.55 5.59 -14.66
C LEU A 24 14.85 4.25 -15.33
N SER A 25 16.10 3.81 -15.24
CA SER A 25 16.47 2.47 -15.66
C SER A 25 15.84 1.41 -14.75
N LYS A 26 15.61 0.19 -15.28
CA LYS A 26 15.06 -0.94 -14.52
C LYS A 26 15.88 -1.25 -13.27
N ALA A 27 17.21 -1.27 -13.41
CA ALA A 27 18.14 -1.52 -12.33
C ALA A 27 18.06 -0.44 -11.24
N GLU A 28 17.92 0.83 -11.64
CA GLU A 28 17.79 1.95 -10.70
C GLU A 28 16.44 1.92 -9.97
N ALA A 29 15.34 1.65 -10.68
CA ALA A 29 14.01 1.51 -10.08
C ALA A 29 13.99 0.40 -9.01
N LEU A 30 14.56 -0.77 -9.33
CA LEU A 30 14.71 -1.86 -8.36
C LEU A 30 15.66 -1.49 -7.22
N THR A 31 16.78 -0.83 -7.50
CA THR A 31 17.71 -0.37 -6.45
C THR A 31 17.01 0.58 -5.48
N GLN A 32 16.22 1.54 -5.98
CA GLN A 32 15.43 2.44 -5.15
C GLN A 32 14.40 1.66 -4.31
N ALA A 33 13.72 0.67 -4.89
CA ALA A 33 12.76 -0.17 -4.15
C ALA A 33 13.43 -0.97 -3.01
N PHE A 34 14.61 -1.56 -3.26
CA PHE A 34 15.40 -2.22 -2.22
C PHE A 34 15.81 -1.25 -1.12
N ARG A 35 16.28 -0.05 -1.48
CA ARG A 35 16.72 0.96 -0.50
C ARG A 35 15.58 1.59 0.29
N ARG A 36 14.36 1.65 -0.27
CA ARG A 36 13.13 2.02 0.48
C ARG A 36 12.74 0.96 1.49
N SER A 37 13.01 -0.31 1.18
CA SER A 37 12.66 -1.47 2.03
C SER A 37 13.66 -1.73 3.16
N ILE A 38 14.73 -0.94 3.23
CA ILE A 38 15.77 -1.05 4.24
C ILE A 38 15.74 0.21 5.10
N GLY A 39 15.39 0.03 6.38
CA GLY A 39 15.34 1.11 7.36
C GLY A 39 16.60 1.16 8.22
N VAL A 40 16.95 2.36 8.67
CA VAL A 40 17.94 2.59 9.73
C VAL A 40 17.21 3.22 10.91
N ARG A 41 17.34 2.61 12.09
CA ARG A 41 16.86 3.22 13.34
C ARG A 41 17.96 4.06 13.94
N ILE A 42 17.67 5.35 14.06
CA ILE A 42 18.55 6.35 14.66
C ILE A 42 17.92 6.71 15.99
N LYS A 43 18.71 6.59 17.05
CA LYS A 43 18.39 7.09 18.37
C LYS A 43 18.94 8.50 18.47
N GLU A 44 18.07 9.46 18.70
CA GLU A 44 18.46 10.86 18.86
C GLU A 44 17.83 11.40 20.15
N GLU A 45 18.61 12.13 20.94
CA GLU A 45 18.09 12.87 22.07
C GLU A 45 17.46 14.15 21.53
N THR A 46 16.13 14.23 21.62
CA THR A 46 15.39 15.42 21.18
C THR A 46 14.63 16.01 22.36
N GLU A 47 14.56 17.34 22.38
CA GLU A 47 13.70 18.07 23.30
C GLU A 47 12.26 17.95 22.81
N ILE A 48 11.43 17.23 23.57
CA ILE A 48 10.01 17.11 23.28
C ILE A 48 9.19 17.97 24.26
N ILE A 49 8.10 18.52 23.74
CA ILE A 49 7.13 19.27 24.54
C ILE A 49 5.93 18.36 24.81
N GLU A 50 5.72 18.00 26.07
CA GLU A 50 4.58 17.19 26.52
C GLU A 50 3.71 18.01 27.49
N GLY A 51 2.40 18.04 27.25
CA GLY A 51 1.44 18.69 28.15
C GLY A 51 0.03 18.78 27.57
N GLU A 52 -0.92 19.24 28.38
CA GLU A 52 -2.31 19.41 28.00
C GLU A 52 -2.54 20.67 27.17
N VAL A 53 -3.28 20.54 26.07
CA VAL A 53 -3.60 21.67 25.19
C VAL A 53 -4.82 22.45 25.72
N ALA A 54 -4.59 23.66 26.22
CA ALA A 54 -5.65 24.50 26.76
C ALA A 54 -6.38 25.31 25.66
N THR A 55 -5.70 26.02 24.76
CA THR A 55 -6.36 26.97 23.83
C THR A 55 -5.78 26.89 22.41
N LYS A 56 -6.61 27.13 21.39
CA LYS A 56 -6.28 27.03 19.96
C LYS A 56 -6.77 28.24 19.14
N THR A 57 -6.25 29.42 19.41
CA THR A 57 -6.53 30.61 18.59
C THR A 57 -5.23 31.35 18.32
N GLY A 58 -4.53 30.97 17.24
CA GLY A 58 -3.25 31.56 16.79
C GLY A 58 -2.03 31.22 17.65
N LYS A 59 -2.22 31.05 18.96
CA LYS A 59 -1.22 30.62 19.94
C LYS A 59 -1.62 29.28 20.55
N LEU A 60 -0.64 28.44 20.86
CA LEU A 60 -0.81 27.15 21.51
C LEU A 60 -0.42 27.27 22.98
N THR A 61 -1.40 27.14 23.87
CA THR A 61 -1.14 27.09 25.31
C THR A 61 -1.06 25.63 25.75
N ILE A 62 0.07 25.27 26.36
CA ILE A 62 0.33 23.93 26.90
C ILE A 62 0.47 24.05 28.42
N LYS A 63 -0.25 23.20 29.15
CA LYS A 63 -0.27 23.15 30.61
C LYS A 63 0.21 21.79 31.13
N THR A 64 1.07 21.80 32.14
CA THR A 64 1.32 20.69 33.05
C THR A 64 0.71 21.02 34.41
N THR A 65 0.79 20.11 35.38
CA THR A 65 0.35 20.41 36.76
C THR A 65 1.16 21.54 37.41
N ASP A 66 2.42 21.67 37.01
CA ASP A 66 3.37 22.62 37.61
C ASP A 66 3.54 23.92 36.81
N MET A 67 3.32 23.89 35.49
CA MET A 67 3.67 25.01 34.59
C MET A 67 2.64 25.25 33.48
N GLU A 68 2.58 26.48 33.00
CA GLU A 68 1.80 26.87 31.81
C GLU A 68 2.70 27.68 30.86
N ALA A 69 2.77 27.25 29.61
CA ALA A 69 3.55 27.92 28.57
C ALA A 69 2.69 28.25 27.34
N VAL A 70 2.95 29.39 26.71
CA VAL A 70 2.28 29.85 25.50
C VAL A 70 3.29 29.89 24.36
N TYR A 71 3.03 29.09 23.32
CA TYR A 71 3.85 29.00 22.12
C TYR A 71 3.17 29.68 20.93
N ASP A 72 3.92 30.52 20.22
CA ASP A 72 3.46 31.08 18.95
C ASP A 72 3.70 30.06 17.82
N LEU A 73 2.65 29.76 17.04
CA LEU A 73 2.70 28.73 16.01
C LEU A 73 2.95 29.32 14.61
N GLY A 74 3.89 28.73 13.88
CA GLY A 74 4.07 29.02 12.45
C GLY A 74 3.02 28.36 11.55
N HIS A 75 2.89 28.84 10.31
CA HIS A 75 1.88 28.39 9.34
C HIS A 75 1.90 26.86 9.11
N LYS A 76 3.08 26.24 8.98
CA LYS A 76 3.22 24.78 8.77
C LYS A 76 2.73 23.97 9.97
N MET A 77 2.97 24.44 11.21
CA MET A 77 2.48 23.77 12.42
C MET A 77 0.96 23.90 12.54
N ILE A 78 0.39 25.05 12.18
CA ILE A 78 -1.06 25.26 12.16
C ILE A 78 -1.73 24.27 11.20
N ASP A 79 -1.16 24.06 10.00
CA ASP A 79 -1.69 23.09 9.03
C ASP A 79 -1.58 21.64 9.52
N ALA A 80 -0.47 21.28 10.18
CA ALA A 80 -0.30 19.96 10.80
C ALA A 80 -1.31 19.72 11.93
N LEU A 81 -1.57 20.73 12.78
CA LEU A 81 -2.54 20.66 13.87
C LEU A 81 -3.98 20.55 13.37
N LYS A 82 -4.33 21.23 12.27
CA LYS A 82 -5.65 21.11 11.60
C LYS A 82 -5.87 19.69 11.07
N LYS A 83 -4.84 19.09 10.45
CA LYS A 83 -4.92 17.71 9.92
C LYS A 83 -5.12 16.67 11.02
N ARG A 84 -4.49 16.84 12.19
CA ARG A 84 -4.56 15.86 13.29
C ARG A 84 -5.83 15.92 14.15
N ARG A 85 -6.82 16.78 13.83
CA ARG A 85 -8.10 16.92 14.58
C ARG A 85 -7.93 16.75 16.11
N LEU A 86 -7.04 17.55 16.70
CA LEU A 86 -6.83 17.49 18.14
C LEU A 86 -8.16 17.86 18.86
N LEU A 87 -8.63 17.02 19.77
CA LEU A 87 -9.70 17.36 20.73
C LEU A 87 -9.05 17.88 22.01
N ARG A 88 -9.77 18.69 22.82
CA ARG A 88 -9.32 18.96 24.19
C ARG A 88 -9.36 17.63 24.94
N GLY A 89 -8.20 17.17 25.41
CA GLY A 89 -8.06 15.86 26.02
C GLY A 89 -8.72 15.82 27.40
N THR A 90 -9.44 14.75 27.70
CA THR A 90 -9.96 14.39 29.04
C THR A 90 -8.97 13.54 29.85
N ARG A 91 -7.70 13.46 29.41
CA ARG A 91 -6.63 12.78 30.17
C ARG A 91 -6.07 13.71 31.24
N ASN A 92 -5.77 13.15 32.41
CA ASN A 92 -5.12 13.87 33.51
C ASN A 92 -3.85 14.59 33.04
N CYS A 93 -3.65 15.83 33.51
CA CYS A 93 -2.47 16.63 33.22
C CYS A 93 -1.21 15.86 33.58
N SER A 94 -0.21 15.86 32.71
CA SER A 94 1.10 15.26 32.99
C SER A 94 1.88 16.08 34.02
N ASP A 95 2.52 15.40 34.97
CA ASP A 95 3.36 16.02 36.00
C ASP A 95 4.77 16.39 35.47
N GLY A 96 5.32 17.47 36.02
CA GLY A 96 6.68 17.95 35.76
C GLY A 96 6.83 19.01 34.66
N GLU A 97 8.07 19.16 34.18
CA GLU A 97 8.47 20.16 33.20
C GLU A 97 7.80 19.95 31.83
N ILE A 98 7.44 21.06 31.16
CA ILE A 98 6.81 21.03 29.83
C ILE A 98 7.79 20.54 28.75
N GLN A 99 9.07 20.90 28.87
CA GLN A 99 10.14 20.46 27.97
C GLN A 99 10.91 19.33 28.64
N LYS A 100 10.99 18.18 27.97
CA LYS A 100 11.74 17.01 28.47
C LYS A 100 12.70 16.54 27.40
N HIS A 101 13.95 16.23 27.80
CA HIS A 101 14.86 15.49 26.94
C HIS A 101 14.40 14.04 26.88
N LYS A 102 14.10 13.54 25.69
CA LYS A 102 13.72 12.15 25.48
C LYS A 102 14.52 11.58 24.33
N GLU A 103 14.99 10.36 24.51
CA GLU A 103 15.54 9.58 23.41
C GLU A 103 14.37 9.19 22.49
N VAL A 104 14.32 9.80 21.31
CA VAL A 104 13.34 9.47 20.27
C VAL A 104 14.02 8.61 19.22
N VAL A 105 13.38 7.48 18.91
CA VAL A 105 13.84 6.58 17.87
C VAL A 105 13.17 6.97 16.56
N HIS A 106 13.97 7.46 15.62
CA HIS A 106 13.54 7.75 14.26
C HIS A 106 13.93 6.59 13.33
N THR A 107 12.96 6.09 12.57
CA THR A 107 13.23 5.12 11.50
C THR A 107 13.21 5.84 10.17
N VAL A 108 14.33 5.84 9.45
CA VAL A 108 14.48 6.48 8.14
C VAL A 108 14.89 5.42 7.12
N SER A 109 14.34 5.45 5.91
CA SER A 109 14.75 4.53 4.85
C SER A 109 16.07 4.95 4.21
N LEU A 110 16.85 4.01 3.70
CA LEU A 110 18.11 4.34 3.01
C LEU A 110 17.87 5.23 1.78
N HIS A 111 16.77 5.02 1.08
CA HIS A 111 16.41 5.86 -0.07
C HIS A 111 16.17 7.32 0.33
N GLU A 112 15.49 7.57 1.46
CA GLU A 112 15.29 8.94 1.95
C GLU A 112 16.63 9.61 2.30
N ILE A 113 17.55 8.87 2.91
CA ILE A 113 18.91 9.36 3.21
C ILE A 113 19.64 9.74 1.91
N ASP A 114 19.57 8.91 0.88
CA ASP A 114 20.19 9.22 -0.42
C ASP A 114 19.59 10.47 -1.05
N VAL A 115 18.26 10.61 -1.01
CA VAL A 115 17.56 11.79 -1.57
C VAL A 115 17.97 13.05 -0.80
N ILE A 116 18.06 12.98 0.52
CA ILE A 116 18.51 14.09 1.38
C ILE A 116 19.95 14.48 1.03
N ASN A 117 20.86 13.51 0.95
CA ASN A 117 22.28 13.76 0.65
C ASN A 117 22.52 14.23 -0.79
N SER A 118 21.66 13.82 -1.74
CA SER A 118 21.72 14.28 -3.13
C SER A 118 21.24 15.72 -3.33
N ARG A 119 20.41 16.25 -2.42
CA ARG A 119 19.89 17.62 -2.48
C ARG A 119 20.69 18.51 -1.52
N THR A 120 21.65 19.26 -2.05
CA THR A 120 22.57 20.16 -1.32
C THR A 120 21.91 21.33 -0.57
N GLN A 121 20.57 21.41 -0.47
CA GLN A 121 19.86 22.41 0.35
C GLN A 121 18.66 21.79 1.08
N GLY A 122 18.83 21.57 2.38
CA GLY A 122 17.79 21.14 3.31
C GLY A 122 18.35 21.08 4.74
N PHE A 123 17.51 21.37 5.72
CA PHE A 123 17.77 21.58 7.17
C PHE A 123 18.52 20.44 7.93
N LEU A 124 19.04 19.43 7.24
CA LEU A 124 19.54 18.18 7.82
C LEU A 124 20.91 17.77 7.25
N ALA A 125 21.91 18.65 7.41
CA ALA A 125 23.32 18.32 7.16
C ALA A 125 23.90 17.29 8.17
N LEU A 126 23.11 16.82 9.13
CA LEU A 126 23.46 15.81 10.13
C LEU A 126 23.57 14.38 9.56
N PHE A 127 23.08 14.13 8.34
CA PHE A 127 23.05 12.79 7.73
C PHE A 127 24.06 12.56 6.59
N ALA A 128 25.00 13.49 6.39
CA ALA A 128 26.01 13.47 5.33
C ALA A 128 27.21 12.52 5.62
N GLY A 129 26.97 11.41 6.30
CA GLY A 129 27.97 10.35 6.50
C GLY A 129 27.70 9.18 5.56
N GLU A 130 28.74 8.57 5.02
CA GLU A 130 28.60 7.35 4.23
C GLU A 130 28.00 6.24 5.12
N VAL A 131 26.93 5.61 4.66
CA VAL A 131 26.17 4.56 5.39
C VAL A 131 27.07 3.41 5.90
N GLY A 132 28.27 3.25 5.33
CA GLY A 132 29.29 2.30 5.77
C GLY A 132 29.80 2.53 7.20
N GLU A 133 29.97 3.79 7.63
CA GLU A 133 30.48 4.14 8.97
C GLU A 133 29.41 3.96 10.06
N TRP A 134 28.13 3.93 9.66
CA TRP A 134 27.01 3.92 10.60
C TRP A 134 26.73 2.53 11.21
N LYS A 135 27.50 1.51 10.80
CA LYS A 135 27.44 0.16 11.38
C LYS A 135 28.02 0.10 12.81
N GLU A 136 28.92 1.01 13.19
CA GLU A 136 29.66 0.92 14.45
C GLU A 136 29.06 1.73 15.62
N GLU A 137 28.32 2.81 15.35
CA GLU A 137 27.81 3.73 16.40
C GLU A 137 26.43 3.37 17.00
N GLY A 138 26.03 2.10 17.01
CA GLY A 138 24.78 1.68 17.67
C GLY A 138 23.49 1.99 16.89
N LYS A 139 23.60 2.42 15.62
CA LYS A 139 22.47 2.53 14.68
C LYS A 139 22.14 1.14 14.12
N ARG A 140 21.00 0.57 14.52
CA ARG A 140 20.58 -0.76 14.05
C ARG A 140 19.90 -0.65 12.69
N LYS A 141 20.43 -1.37 11.71
CA LYS A 141 19.81 -1.55 10.39
C LYS A 141 18.70 -2.59 10.49
N LEU A 142 17.53 -2.27 9.96
CA LEU A 142 16.35 -3.12 9.95
C LEU A 142 16.02 -3.47 8.50
N SER A 143 16.30 -4.71 8.11
CA SER A 143 15.86 -5.28 6.82
C SER A 143 14.43 -5.76 6.99
N LEU A 144 13.53 -5.30 6.13
CA LEU A 144 12.10 -5.43 6.38
C LEU A 144 11.44 -6.21 5.25
N VAL A 145 10.56 -5.58 4.49
CA VAL A 145 9.79 -6.29 3.47
C VAL A 145 9.66 -5.44 2.21
N LEU A 146 10.08 -6.01 1.10
CA LEU A 146 9.77 -5.54 -0.25
C LEU A 146 8.67 -6.42 -0.82
N PHE A 147 7.49 -5.86 -1.09
CA PHE A 147 6.41 -6.55 -1.76
C PHE A 147 6.35 -6.17 -3.23
N ILE A 148 6.41 -7.15 -4.13
CA ILE A 148 6.30 -6.98 -5.58
C ILE A 148 5.02 -7.66 -6.05
N ASP A 149 4.05 -6.86 -6.50
CA ASP A 149 2.83 -7.39 -7.11
C ASP A 149 3.03 -7.71 -8.59
N GLU A 150 2.26 -8.67 -9.11
CA GLU A 150 2.28 -9.12 -10.50
C GLU A 150 3.69 -9.46 -11.04
N VAL A 151 4.49 -10.21 -10.26
CA VAL A 151 5.92 -10.47 -10.55
C VAL A 151 6.19 -11.07 -11.94
N HIS A 152 5.22 -11.78 -12.53
CA HIS A 152 5.29 -12.32 -13.89
C HIS A 152 5.45 -11.25 -14.98
N MET A 153 5.24 -9.98 -14.65
CA MET A 153 5.47 -8.84 -15.53
C MET A 153 6.94 -8.41 -15.60
N LEU A 154 7.80 -8.86 -14.69
CA LEU A 154 9.24 -8.60 -14.74
C LEU A 154 9.92 -9.39 -15.87
N ASP A 155 11.06 -8.88 -16.32
CA ASP A 155 11.92 -9.54 -17.31
C ASP A 155 13.10 -10.27 -16.68
N ILE A 156 13.82 -11.03 -17.50
CA ILE A 156 14.99 -11.81 -17.06
C ILE A 156 16.09 -10.93 -16.43
N GLU A 157 16.28 -9.70 -16.91
CA GLU A 157 17.28 -8.77 -16.37
C GLU A 157 16.92 -8.34 -14.94
N CYS A 158 15.63 -8.04 -14.70
CA CYS A 158 15.12 -7.75 -13.36
C CYS A 158 15.32 -8.96 -12.42
N PHE A 159 15.05 -10.18 -12.89
CA PHE A 159 15.28 -11.38 -12.09
C PHE A 159 16.77 -11.63 -11.79
N SER A 160 17.66 -11.40 -12.75
CA SER A 160 19.11 -11.47 -12.51
C SER A 160 19.57 -10.44 -11.48
N PHE A 161 19.02 -9.21 -11.53
CA PHE A 161 19.27 -8.19 -10.51
C PHE A 161 18.77 -8.64 -9.14
N LEU A 162 17.55 -9.17 -9.04
CA LEU A 162 16.96 -9.68 -7.79
C LEU A 162 17.81 -10.79 -7.19
N ASN A 163 18.25 -11.77 -7.98
CA ASN A 163 19.12 -12.85 -7.51
C ASN A 163 20.41 -12.31 -6.87
N ARG A 164 21.07 -11.36 -7.53
CA ARG A 164 22.29 -10.74 -6.98
C ARG A 164 22.00 -9.89 -5.74
N ALA A 165 20.88 -9.18 -5.71
CA ALA A 165 20.50 -8.32 -4.59
C ALA A 165 20.13 -9.14 -3.34
N LEU A 166 19.54 -10.32 -3.52
CA LEU A 166 19.19 -11.26 -2.45
C LEU A 166 20.40 -11.96 -1.81
N GLU A 167 21.54 -12.00 -2.49
CA GLU A 167 22.79 -12.56 -1.94
C GLU A 167 23.49 -11.63 -0.96
N VAL A 168 23.08 -10.36 -0.89
CA VAL A 168 23.63 -9.38 0.06
C VAL A 168 23.05 -9.65 1.45
N GLU A 169 23.91 -9.67 2.47
CA GLU A 169 23.54 -9.93 3.89
C GLU A 169 22.40 -9.02 4.40
N LEU A 170 22.31 -7.80 3.86
CA LEU A 170 21.35 -6.78 4.26
C LEU A 170 20.12 -6.71 3.33
N ALA A 171 19.89 -7.74 2.51
CA ALA A 171 18.72 -7.83 1.66
C ALA A 171 17.43 -7.87 2.50
N PRO A 172 16.38 -7.11 2.13
CA PRO A 172 15.06 -7.23 2.76
C PRO A 172 14.40 -8.56 2.39
N ILE A 173 13.41 -8.97 3.17
CA ILE A 173 12.56 -10.11 2.78
C ILE A 173 11.76 -9.68 1.57
N VAL A 174 11.92 -10.37 0.44
CA VAL A 174 11.16 -10.10 -0.78
C VAL A 174 9.96 -11.01 -0.84
N ILE A 175 8.76 -10.44 -0.84
CA ILE A 175 7.50 -11.14 -1.03
C ILE A 175 6.99 -10.81 -2.43
N THR A 176 6.79 -11.81 -3.26
CA THR A 176 6.27 -11.64 -4.62
C THR A 176 4.89 -12.24 -4.75
N ALA A 177 3.98 -11.57 -5.44
CA ALA A 177 2.66 -12.10 -5.78
C ALA A 177 2.54 -12.34 -7.28
N SER A 178 1.88 -13.44 -7.65
CA SER A 178 1.54 -13.74 -9.04
C SER A 178 0.13 -14.32 -9.11
N ASN A 179 -0.67 -13.81 -10.05
CA ASN A 179 -2.00 -14.31 -10.39
C ASN A 179 -1.95 -15.30 -11.57
N ARG A 180 -0.77 -15.59 -12.15
CA ARG A 180 -0.61 -16.50 -13.29
C ARG A 180 0.01 -17.82 -12.86
N GLY A 181 -0.59 -18.93 -13.29
CA GLY A 181 -0.05 -20.28 -13.10
C GLY A 181 1.19 -20.54 -13.96
N MET A 182 1.03 -20.59 -15.29
CA MET A 182 2.14 -20.75 -16.24
C MET A 182 2.28 -19.51 -17.13
N ALA A 183 3.39 -18.78 -16.99
CA ALA A 183 3.66 -17.57 -17.77
C ALA A 183 5.01 -17.66 -18.50
N ARG A 184 5.18 -16.84 -19.54
CA ARG A 184 6.45 -16.73 -20.26
C ARG A 184 7.40 -15.84 -19.45
N ILE A 185 8.65 -16.25 -19.30
CA ILE A 185 9.69 -15.40 -18.72
C ILE A 185 10.00 -14.31 -19.75
N ARG A 186 9.63 -13.05 -19.45
CA ARG A 186 9.80 -11.94 -20.40
C ARG A 186 11.29 -11.74 -20.70
N GLY A 187 11.60 -11.53 -21.98
CA GLY A 187 12.98 -11.50 -22.49
C GLY A 187 13.52 -12.86 -22.97
N THR A 188 12.77 -13.96 -22.78
CA THR A 188 13.14 -15.29 -23.28
C THR A 188 12.00 -15.95 -24.05
N ASN A 189 12.23 -17.14 -24.64
CA ASN A 189 11.18 -17.94 -25.28
C ASN A 189 10.63 -19.05 -24.38
N PHE A 190 11.05 -19.11 -23.11
CA PHE A 190 10.67 -20.17 -22.19
C PHE A 190 9.45 -19.80 -21.34
N ARG A 191 8.64 -20.81 -21.01
CA ARG A 191 7.53 -20.69 -20.06
C ARG A 191 7.88 -21.42 -18.78
N SER A 192 7.46 -20.86 -17.66
CA SER A 192 7.72 -21.40 -16.32
C SER A 192 6.55 -21.11 -15.37
N PRO A 193 6.48 -21.83 -14.23
CA PRO A 193 5.55 -21.50 -13.17
C PRO A 193 5.72 -20.06 -12.72
N HIS A 194 4.61 -19.34 -12.65
CA HIS A 194 4.51 -17.92 -12.29
C HIS A 194 5.36 -16.96 -13.15
N GLY A 195 5.95 -17.43 -14.26
CA GLY A 195 6.85 -16.64 -15.09
C GLY A 195 8.22 -16.38 -14.44
N LEU A 196 8.60 -17.16 -13.44
CA LEU A 196 9.88 -17.04 -12.72
C LEU A 196 10.96 -17.93 -13.35
N PRO A 197 12.23 -17.50 -13.41
CA PRO A 197 13.35 -18.36 -13.78
C PRO A 197 13.50 -19.53 -12.80
N VAL A 198 13.98 -20.68 -13.30
CA VAL A 198 14.16 -21.91 -12.50
C VAL A 198 15.08 -21.65 -11.31
N ASP A 199 16.15 -20.86 -11.50
CA ASP A 199 17.10 -20.52 -10.43
C ASP A 199 16.46 -19.80 -9.24
N LEU A 200 15.41 -19.00 -9.50
CA LEU A 200 14.67 -18.32 -8.45
C LEU A 200 13.58 -19.22 -7.87
N LEU A 201 12.93 -20.05 -8.71
CA LEU A 201 11.92 -21.02 -8.25
C LEU A 201 12.46 -21.97 -7.19
N ASP A 202 13.71 -22.43 -7.32
CA ASP A 202 14.36 -23.32 -6.35
C ASP A 202 14.70 -22.62 -5.02
N ARG A 203 14.72 -21.29 -5.00
CA ARG A 203 15.06 -20.47 -3.82
C ARG A 203 13.84 -19.88 -3.11
N VAL A 204 12.66 -19.89 -3.73
CA VAL A 204 11.45 -19.25 -3.18
C VAL A 204 10.58 -20.24 -2.42
N LEU A 205 9.96 -19.75 -1.34
CA LEU A 205 8.88 -20.46 -0.67
C LEU A 205 7.54 -20.06 -1.31
N ILE A 206 6.87 -21.02 -1.95
CA ILE A 206 5.57 -20.79 -2.59
C ILE A 206 4.45 -21.01 -1.57
N ILE A 207 3.63 -19.98 -1.36
CA ILE A 207 2.42 -20.04 -0.53
C ILE A 207 1.21 -19.93 -1.45
N SER A 208 0.47 -21.03 -1.62
CA SER A 208 -0.75 -21.04 -2.44
C SER A 208 -1.95 -20.58 -1.64
N THR A 209 -2.63 -19.54 -2.12
CA THR A 209 -3.93 -19.10 -1.60
C THR A 209 -5.05 -19.93 -2.22
N ARG A 210 -6.15 -20.10 -1.50
CA ARG A 210 -7.35 -20.79 -1.98
C ARG A 210 -8.48 -19.78 -2.22
N PRO A 211 -9.43 -20.06 -3.13
CA PRO A 211 -10.64 -19.27 -3.24
C PRO A 211 -11.40 -19.23 -1.91
N TYR A 212 -12.10 -18.12 -1.66
CA TYR A 212 -12.95 -17.95 -0.48
C TYR A 212 -14.25 -18.74 -0.62
N GLU A 213 -14.75 -19.26 0.50
CA GLU A 213 -16.10 -19.81 0.56
C GLU A 213 -17.15 -18.67 0.66
N PRO A 214 -18.42 -18.90 0.31
CA PRO A 214 -19.47 -17.87 0.37
C PRO A 214 -19.62 -17.22 1.75
N GLU A 215 -19.41 -17.98 2.82
CA GLU A 215 -19.44 -17.50 4.21
C GLU A 215 -18.31 -16.50 4.50
N ASP A 216 -17.10 -16.77 4.00
CA ASP A 216 -15.95 -15.86 4.12
C ASP A 216 -16.19 -14.57 3.33
N ILE A 217 -16.78 -14.68 2.13
CA ILE A 217 -17.13 -13.53 1.28
C ILE A 217 -18.11 -12.61 2.01
N GLU A 218 -19.14 -13.16 2.63
CA GLU A 218 -20.11 -12.39 3.40
C GLU A 218 -19.44 -11.64 4.56
N GLN A 219 -18.54 -12.31 5.30
CA GLN A 219 -17.78 -11.68 6.38
C GLN A 219 -16.88 -10.56 5.88
N ILE A 220 -16.19 -10.75 4.75
CA ILE A 220 -15.35 -9.72 4.14
C ILE A 220 -16.18 -8.50 3.75
N ILE A 221 -17.36 -8.71 3.15
CA ILE A 221 -18.28 -7.62 2.80
C ILE A 221 -18.75 -6.87 4.06
N LYS A 222 -19.09 -7.57 5.14
CA LYS A 222 -19.47 -6.95 6.42
C LYS A 222 -18.37 -6.07 6.98
N ILE A 223 -17.12 -6.57 7.01
CA ILE A 223 -15.96 -5.80 7.49
C ILE A 223 -15.78 -4.54 6.63
N ARG A 224 -15.90 -4.65 5.31
CA ARG A 224 -15.79 -3.51 4.39
C ARG A 224 -16.90 -2.48 4.58
N CYS A 225 -18.13 -2.92 4.83
CA CYS A 225 -19.23 -2.02 5.15
C CYS A 225 -18.99 -1.26 6.46
N GLN A 226 -18.39 -1.90 7.46
CA GLN A 226 -18.00 -1.24 8.72
C GLN A 226 -16.85 -0.25 8.51
N GLU A 227 -15.86 -0.57 7.68
CA GLU A 227 -14.75 0.34 7.37
C GLU A 227 -15.21 1.59 6.59
N GLU A 228 -16.18 1.43 5.70
CA GLU A 228 -16.72 2.52 4.87
C GLU A 228 -17.92 3.25 5.51
N ASP A 229 -18.38 2.82 6.69
CA ASP A 229 -19.57 3.34 7.39
C ASP A 229 -20.83 3.30 6.52
N VAL A 230 -21.07 2.15 5.86
CA VAL A 230 -22.21 1.91 4.97
C VAL A 230 -23.15 0.86 5.57
N ASN A 231 -24.44 1.20 5.70
CA ASN A 231 -25.45 0.27 6.19
C ASN A 231 -26.10 -0.48 5.02
N LEU A 232 -26.01 -1.81 5.02
CA LEU A 232 -26.70 -2.68 4.05
C LEU A 232 -27.93 -3.33 4.70
N THR A 233 -29.02 -3.50 3.94
CA THR A 233 -30.10 -4.40 4.35
C THR A 233 -29.67 -5.87 4.20
N GLU A 234 -30.30 -6.79 4.95
CA GLU A 234 -29.98 -8.23 4.87
C GLU A 234 -30.17 -8.80 3.46
N GLY A 235 -31.20 -8.33 2.75
CA GLY A 235 -31.42 -8.70 1.34
C GLY A 235 -30.30 -8.22 0.41
N SER A 236 -29.82 -6.99 0.61
CA SER A 236 -28.70 -6.43 -0.15
C SER A 236 -27.41 -7.21 0.06
N LEU A 237 -27.13 -7.60 1.31
CA LEU A 237 -25.94 -8.38 1.65
C LEU A 237 -25.93 -9.75 0.97
N ALA A 238 -27.06 -10.46 0.98
CA ALA A 238 -27.18 -11.76 0.32
C ALA A 238 -26.97 -11.65 -1.20
N VAL A 239 -27.56 -10.61 -1.82
CA VAL A 239 -27.39 -10.35 -3.27
C VAL A 239 -25.93 -10.01 -3.58
N LEU A 240 -25.28 -9.14 -2.82
CA LEU A 240 -23.87 -8.81 -2.99
C LEU A 240 -22.96 -10.02 -2.85
N THR A 241 -23.22 -10.90 -1.88
CA THR A 241 -22.45 -12.14 -1.66
C THR A 241 -22.58 -13.10 -2.84
N SER A 242 -23.80 -13.27 -3.36
CA SER A 242 -24.04 -14.05 -4.58
C SER A 242 -23.36 -13.42 -5.80
N MET A 243 -23.39 -12.09 -5.93
CA MET A 243 -22.73 -11.38 -7.04
C MET A 243 -21.21 -11.52 -6.99
N ALA A 244 -20.61 -11.41 -5.79
CA ALA A 244 -19.18 -11.58 -5.57
C ALA A 244 -18.70 -12.99 -5.98
N SER A 245 -19.53 -14.01 -5.74
CA SER A 245 -19.25 -15.41 -6.10
C SER A 245 -19.28 -15.65 -7.62
N GLN A 246 -20.14 -14.96 -8.36
CA GLN A 246 -20.27 -15.11 -9.82
C GLN A 246 -19.26 -14.27 -10.62
N THR A 247 -18.90 -13.10 -10.07
CA THR A 247 -18.03 -12.12 -10.72
C THR A 247 -16.64 -12.12 -10.08
N THR A 248 -16.29 -11.07 -9.33
CA THR A 248 -15.07 -10.96 -8.54
C THR A 248 -15.38 -10.23 -7.24
N LEU A 249 -14.67 -10.58 -6.16
CA LEU A 249 -14.79 -9.90 -4.88
C LEU A 249 -14.51 -8.39 -5.01
N ARG A 250 -13.51 -8.01 -5.82
CA ARG A 250 -13.17 -6.60 -6.06
C ARG A 250 -14.32 -5.80 -6.68
N TYR A 251 -15.03 -6.39 -7.64
CA TYR A 251 -16.19 -5.75 -8.26
C TYR A 251 -17.32 -5.54 -7.23
N ALA A 252 -17.63 -6.56 -6.43
CA ALA A 252 -18.64 -6.46 -5.39
C ALA A 252 -18.29 -5.43 -4.30
N LEU A 253 -17.03 -5.35 -3.89
CA LEU A 253 -16.58 -4.34 -2.92
C LEU A 253 -16.69 -2.92 -3.46
N ASN A 254 -16.26 -2.68 -4.71
CA ASN A 254 -16.38 -1.36 -5.33
C ASN A 254 -17.86 -0.92 -5.50
N LEU A 255 -18.77 -1.88 -5.65
CA LEU A 255 -20.21 -1.59 -5.73
C LEU A 255 -20.79 -1.05 -4.43
N ILE A 256 -20.20 -1.34 -3.26
CA ILE A 256 -20.69 -0.88 -1.95
C ILE A 256 -20.72 0.65 -1.91
N SER A 257 -19.59 1.30 -2.21
CA SER A 257 -19.50 2.76 -2.17
C SER A 257 -20.38 3.42 -3.25
N CYS A 258 -20.51 2.80 -4.43
CA CYS A 258 -21.43 3.27 -5.46
C CYS A 258 -22.90 3.18 -5.02
N ALA A 259 -23.29 2.07 -4.38
CA ALA A 259 -24.65 1.85 -3.94
C ALA A 259 -25.04 2.76 -2.77
N ASP A 260 -24.09 3.07 -1.88
CA ASP A 260 -24.27 4.08 -0.83
C ASP A 260 -24.58 5.46 -1.42
N ILE A 261 -23.87 5.90 -2.46
CA ILE A 261 -24.17 7.16 -3.15
C ILE A 261 -25.59 7.16 -3.75
N VAL A 262 -26.03 6.03 -4.32
CA VAL A 262 -27.38 5.90 -4.88
C VAL A 262 -28.45 5.91 -3.78
N ALA A 263 -28.21 5.25 -2.65
CA ALA A 263 -29.08 5.26 -1.48
C ALA A 263 -29.20 6.67 -0.87
N LYS A 264 -28.08 7.38 -0.72
CA LYS A 264 -28.04 8.77 -0.26
C LYS A 264 -28.81 9.70 -1.20
N LYS A 265 -28.75 9.48 -2.52
CA LYS A 265 -29.56 10.21 -3.51
C LYS A 265 -31.07 9.97 -3.34
N ARG A 266 -31.46 8.76 -2.91
CA ARG A 266 -32.84 8.40 -2.50
C ARG A 266 -33.23 8.96 -1.12
N LYS A 267 -32.29 9.55 -0.38
CA LYS A 267 -32.44 9.94 1.04
C LYS A 267 -32.74 8.74 1.95
N ALA A 268 -32.15 7.59 1.65
CA ALA A 268 -32.19 6.41 2.50
C ALA A 268 -30.87 6.28 3.27
N ASP A 269 -30.96 5.89 4.54
CA ASP A 269 -29.80 5.65 5.40
C ASP A 269 -29.19 4.24 5.22
N ALA A 270 -29.90 3.35 4.53
CA ALA A 270 -29.46 1.99 4.25
C ALA A 270 -29.64 1.64 2.77
N VAL A 271 -28.66 0.90 2.23
CA VAL A 271 -28.62 0.43 0.84
C VAL A 271 -29.55 -0.76 0.66
N ASP A 272 -30.47 -0.62 -0.30
CA ASP A 272 -31.45 -1.66 -0.64
C ASP A 272 -31.09 -2.39 -1.94
N VAL A 273 -31.76 -3.51 -2.21
CA VAL A 273 -31.48 -4.38 -3.36
C VAL A 273 -31.65 -3.63 -4.68
N ASP A 274 -32.60 -2.69 -4.75
CA ASP A 274 -32.82 -1.88 -5.94
C ASP A 274 -31.68 -0.88 -6.21
N ASP A 275 -30.99 -0.42 -5.16
CA ASP A 275 -29.81 0.44 -5.32
C ASP A 275 -28.66 -0.37 -5.95
N LEU A 276 -28.47 -1.61 -5.51
CA LEU A 276 -27.50 -2.55 -6.10
C LEU A 276 -27.82 -2.89 -7.55
N ARG A 277 -29.09 -3.16 -7.88
CA ARG A 277 -29.53 -3.42 -9.25
C ARG A 277 -29.26 -2.25 -10.18
N ARG A 278 -29.49 -1.02 -9.70
CA ARG A 278 -29.16 0.20 -10.46
C ARG A 278 -27.65 0.30 -10.70
N CYS A 279 -26.85 0.10 -9.65
CA CYS A 279 -25.39 0.14 -9.78
C CYS A 279 -24.86 -0.94 -10.74
N TYR A 280 -25.42 -2.15 -10.70
CA TYR A 280 -25.08 -3.25 -11.62
C TYR A 280 -25.43 -2.94 -13.09
N THR A 281 -26.43 -2.09 -13.31
CA THR A 281 -26.78 -1.61 -14.66
C THR A 281 -25.78 -0.55 -15.15
N TYR A 282 -25.35 0.35 -14.27
CA TYR A 282 -24.39 1.40 -14.62
C TYR A 282 -22.95 0.88 -14.78
N PHE A 283 -22.53 -0.04 -13.93
CA PHE A 283 -21.16 -0.55 -13.89
C PHE A 283 -21.12 -1.99 -14.37
N LEU A 284 -20.57 -2.19 -15.57
CA LEU A 284 -20.33 -3.51 -16.13
C LEU A 284 -19.10 -4.14 -15.46
N ASP A 285 -19.19 -5.43 -15.12
CA ASP A 285 -18.02 -6.25 -14.81
C ASP A 285 -17.25 -6.61 -16.10
N GLU A 286 -16.03 -7.12 -15.94
CA GLU A 286 -15.15 -7.47 -17.06
C GLU A 286 -15.81 -8.45 -18.03
N LYS A 287 -16.45 -9.52 -17.54
CA LYS A 287 -17.06 -10.56 -18.38
C LYS A 287 -18.21 -9.98 -19.20
N ARG A 288 -19.09 -9.20 -18.57
CA ARG A 288 -20.19 -8.51 -19.25
C ARG A 288 -19.69 -7.46 -20.25
N SER A 289 -18.63 -6.73 -19.91
CA SER A 289 -18.03 -5.73 -20.80
C SER A 289 -17.45 -6.37 -22.06
N VAL A 290 -16.70 -7.48 -21.91
CA VAL A 290 -16.16 -8.23 -23.05
C VAL A 290 -17.27 -8.85 -23.89
N GLN A 291 -18.32 -9.38 -23.27
CA GLN A 291 -19.47 -9.92 -23.99
C GLN A 291 -20.21 -8.82 -24.77
N TRP A 292 -20.48 -7.69 -24.13
CA TRP A 292 -21.10 -6.54 -24.78
C TRP A 292 -20.27 -6.06 -25.97
N LEU A 293 -18.94 -6.01 -25.84
CA LEU A 293 -18.04 -5.66 -26.95
C LEU A 293 -18.14 -6.67 -28.10
N LYS A 294 -18.22 -7.98 -27.81
CA LYS A 294 -18.41 -9.04 -28.82
C LYS A 294 -19.74 -8.91 -29.54
N GLU A 295 -20.82 -8.59 -28.84
CA GLU A 295 -22.15 -8.42 -29.43
C GLU A 295 -22.24 -7.18 -30.33
N GLN A 296 -21.43 -6.16 -30.08
CA GLN A 296 -21.34 -4.94 -30.89
C GLN A 296 -20.34 -5.03 -32.06
N GLN A 297 -19.77 -6.22 -32.34
CA GLN A 297 -18.71 -6.47 -33.33
C GLN A 297 -18.98 -5.98 -34.77
N GLY A 298 -20.20 -5.53 -35.10
CA GLY A 298 -20.53 -4.95 -36.41
C GLY A 298 -20.42 -3.43 -36.53
N THR A 299 -20.35 -2.69 -35.42
CA THR A 299 -20.48 -1.21 -35.44
C THR A 299 -19.21 -0.49 -34.99
N MET A 300 -18.30 -1.20 -34.32
CA MET A 300 -17.05 -0.65 -33.81
C MET A 300 -15.89 -1.17 -34.66
N ILE A 301 -15.23 -0.26 -35.37
CA ILE A 301 -14.11 -0.54 -36.28
C ILE A 301 -12.97 -1.23 -35.52
N PHE A 302 -12.42 -2.30 -36.10
CA PHE A 302 -11.20 -2.96 -35.63
C PHE A 302 -10.11 -2.88 -36.70
N ASP A 303 -8.86 -2.72 -36.28
CA ASP A 303 -7.66 -2.79 -37.13
C ASP A 303 -7.17 -4.25 -37.23
N GLU A 304 -6.64 -4.65 -38.39
CA GLU A 304 -6.25 -6.03 -38.73
C GLU A 304 -4.96 -6.48 -38.01
N GLU A 305 -5.04 -6.90 -36.75
CA GLU A 305 -4.06 -7.87 -36.22
C GLU A 305 -4.78 -8.98 -35.47
N ALA A 306 -4.85 -10.16 -36.10
CA ALA A 306 -5.51 -11.34 -35.59
C ALA A 306 -5.00 -11.74 -34.19
N PRO A 307 -5.88 -12.19 -33.28
CA PRO A 307 -5.44 -12.75 -32.01
C PRO A 307 -4.63 -14.04 -32.25
N PRO A 308 -3.61 -14.33 -31.42
CA PRO A 308 -2.90 -15.60 -31.50
C PRO A 308 -3.92 -16.73 -31.27
N GLN A 309 -3.99 -17.66 -32.22
CA GLN A 309 -4.80 -18.85 -32.10
C GLN A 309 -4.39 -19.61 -30.84
N ASP A 310 -5.28 -19.65 -29.85
CA ASP A 310 -5.19 -20.63 -28.77
C ASP A 310 -5.30 -22.01 -29.43
N VAL A 311 -4.16 -22.68 -29.58
CA VAL A 311 -4.11 -24.09 -29.97
C VAL A 311 -4.78 -24.87 -28.84
N GLN A 312 -6.07 -25.17 -29.01
CA GLN A 312 -6.71 -26.29 -28.36
C GLN A 312 -5.91 -27.54 -28.71
N MET A 313 -5.07 -28.02 -27.81
CA MET A 313 -4.64 -29.41 -27.88
C MET A 313 -5.74 -30.28 -27.29
N GLN A 314 -6.50 -30.89 -28.20
CA GLN A 314 -7.21 -32.12 -27.92
C GLN A 314 -6.17 -33.22 -27.66
N ILE A 315 -6.19 -33.75 -26.43
CA ILE A 315 -6.28 -35.15 -25.99
C ILE A 315 -5.81 -35.20 -24.54
#